data_AF-A0A2V5V1Q1-F1
#
_entry.id   AF-A0A2V5V1Q1-F1
#
_cell.length_a   1.000
_cell.length_b   1.000
_cell.length_c   1.000
_cell.angle_alpha   90.00
_cell.angle_beta   90.00
_cell.angle_gamma   90.00
#
_symmetry.space_group_name_H-M   'P 1'
#
loop_
_entity.id
_entity.type
_entity.pdbx_description
1 polymer ?
#
loop_
_entity_poly.entity_id
_entity_poly.type
_entity_poly.pdbx_seq_one_letter_code
_entity_poly.pdbx_strand_id
1 'polypeptide(L)'
;MAMGECHEKLGDSKQALQYFEEGARLASLGGFWQMASQANLRLGQALSKSGRHEEARKALLAAKEQLEKLGEPLKEMARSMLQPIETELTKVR
;
A
#
# COMPACT_ATOMS: atom_id res chain seq x y z
N MET A 1 -3.37 -7.62 -9.21
CA MET A 1 -2.72 -8.01 -7.95
C MET A 1 -1.54 -8.98 -8.13
N ALA A 2 -1.55 -9.90 -9.10
CA ALA A 2 -0.45 -10.87 -9.28
C ALA A 2 0.89 -10.31 -9.82
N MET A 3 0.91 -9.22 -10.60
CA MET A 3 2.17 -8.71 -11.18
C MET A 3 3.10 -8.05 -10.16
N GLY A 4 2.55 -7.35 -9.15
CA GLY A 4 3.36 -6.68 -8.15
C GLY A 4 4.14 -7.64 -7.24
N GLU A 5 3.55 -8.80 -6.90
CA GLU A 5 4.22 -9.83 -6.10
C GLU A 5 5.28 -10.60 -6.89
N CYS A 6 5.10 -10.77 -8.20
CA CYS A 6 6.09 -11.41 -9.07
C CYS A 6 7.37 -10.58 -9.25
N HIS A 7 7.28 -9.25 -9.27
CA HIS A 7 8.46 -8.39 -9.44
C HIS A 7 9.29 -8.21 -8.14
N GLU A 8 8.71 -8.43 -6.96
CA GLU A 8 9.45 -8.36 -5.69
C GLU A 8 10.52 -9.47 -5.58
N LYS A 9 10.32 -10.61 -6.25
CA LYS A 9 11.28 -11.74 -6.25
C LYS A 9 12.39 -11.64 -7.29
N LEU A 10 12.29 -10.73 -8.28
CA LEU A 10 13.17 -10.72 -9.46
C LEU A 10 14.26 -9.64 -9.43
N GLY A 11 14.41 -8.85 -8.36
CA GLY A 11 15.44 -7.81 -8.26
C GLY A 11 15.10 -6.51 -9.00
N ASP A 12 13.95 -6.42 -9.67
CA ASP A 12 13.43 -5.20 -10.30
C ASP A 12 12.57 -4.37 -9.35
N SER A 13 13.11 -4.06 -8.17
CA SER A 13 12.44 -3.26 -7.14
C SER A 13 11.92 -1.92 -7.69
N LYS A 14 12.60 -1.32 -8.67
CA LYS A 14 12.16 -0.06 -9.30
C LYS A 14 10.86 -0.20 -10.09
N GLN A 15 10.72 -1.27 -10.87
CA GLN A 15 9.53 -1.47 -11.69
C GLN A 15 8.32 -1.84 -10.82
N ALA A 16 8.53 -2.65 -9.78
CA ALA A 16 7.49 -2.95 -8.79
C ALA A 16 6.94 -1.68 -8.13
N LEU A 17 7.83 -0.76 -7.71
CA LEU A 17 7.44 0.52 -7.12
C LEU A 17 6.59 1.36 -8.09
N GLN A 18 7.00 1.47 -9.37
CA GLN A 18 6.22 2.19 -10.39
C GLN A 18 4.83 1.59 -10.60
N TYR A 19 4.74 0.25 -10.64
CA TYR A 19 3.43 -0.40 -10.78
C TYR A 19 2.52 -0.19 -9.57
N PHE A 20 3.06 -0.22 -8.35
CA PHE A 20 2.27 0.04 -7.16
C PHE A 20 1.83 1.51 -7.07
N GLU A 21 2.70 2.45 -7.44
CA GLU A 21 2.39 3.88 -7.46
C GLU A 21 1.28 4.19 -8.48
N GLU A 22 1.44 3.77 -9.74
CA GLU A 22 0.41 4.01 -10.77
C GLU A 22 -0.88 3.24 -10.47
N GLY A 23 -0.76 2.01 -9.96
CA GLY A 23 -1.92 1.22 -9.53
C GLY A 23 -2.70 1.90 -8.40
N ALA A 24 -2.01 2.45 -7.40
CA ALA A 24 -2.62 3.23 -6.32
C ALA A 24 -3.30 4.49 -6.86
N ARG A 25 -2.67 5.19 -7.80
CA ARG A 25 -3.21 6.40 -8.44
C ARG A 25 -4.49 6.11 -9.21
N LEU A 26 -4.46 5.13 -10.11
CA LEU A 26 -5.61 4.75 -10.93
C LEU A 26 -6.77 4.22 -10.06
N ALA A 27 -6.48 3.40 -9.06
CA ALA A 27 -7.50 2.90 -8.14
C ALA A 27 -8.14 4.03 -7.32
N SER A 28 -7.35 5.01 -6.88
CA SER A 28 -7.86 6.19 -6.15
C SER A 28 -8.75 7.06 -7.04
N LEU A 29 -8.37 7.29 -8.30
CA LEU A 29 -9.17 8.04 -9.27
C LEU A 29 -10.50 7.34 -9.58
N GLY A 30 -10.51 6.01 -9.61
CA GLY A 30 -11.72 5.21 -9.82
C GLY A 30 -12.58 5.01 -8.56
N GLY A 31 -12.18 5.53 -7.40
CA GLY A 31 -12.89 5.29 -6.13
C GLY A 31 -12.76 3.87 -5.59
N PHE A 32 -11.85 3.07 -6.12
CA PHE A 32 -11.57 1.70 -5.67
C PHE A 32 -10.66 1.69 -4.44
N TRP A 33 -11.15 2.27 -3.33
CA TRP A 33 -10.34 2.56 -2.14
C TRP A 33 -9.65 1.34 -1.53
N GLN A 34 -10.30 0.17 -1.55
CA GLN A 34 -9.71 -1.09 -1.08
C GLN A 34 -8.51 -1.51 -1.94
N MET A 35 -8.58 -1.32 -3.26
CA MET A 35 -7.46 -1.64 -4.17
C MET A 35 -6.34 -0.63 -4.01
N ALA A 36 -6.69 0.65 -3.88
CA ALA A 36 -5.73 1.71 -3.67
C ALA A 36 -4.94 1.50 -2.36
N SER A 37 -5.63 1.12 -1.28
CA SER A 37 -5.00 0.82 0.01
C SER A 37 -4.01 -0.34 -0.09
N GLN A 38 -4.39 -1.44 -0.76
CA GLN A 38 -3.49 -2.57 -0.94
C GLN A 38 -2.26 -2.20 -1.76
N ALA A 39 -2.42 -1.42 -2.83
CA ALA A 39 -1.30 -0.96 -3.64
C ALA A 39 -0.34 -0.08 -2.82
N ASN A 40 -0.87 0.84 -2.02
CA ASN A 40 -0.07 1.69 -1.14
C ASN A 40 0.60 0.92 0.01
N LEU A 41 -0.04 -0.11 0.57
CA LEU A 41 0.60 -1.00 1.56
C LEU A 41 1.81 -1.71 0.95
N ARG A 42 1.67 -2.27 -0.26
CA ARG A 42 2.77 -2.95 -0.97
C ARG A 42 3.89 -1.98 -1.34
N LEU A 43 3.52 -0.77 -1.78
CA LEU A 43 4.47 0.32 -2.02
C LEU A 43 5.27 0.65 -0.74
N GLY A 44 4.57 0.83 0.39
CA GLY A 44 5.19 1.08 1.68
C GLY A 44 6.18 0.00 2.11
N GLN A 45 5.79 -1.27 2.00
CA GLN A 45 6.66 -2.41 2.30
C GLN A 45 7.90 -2.46 1.41
N ALA A 46 7.73 -2.25 0.10
CA ALA A 46 8.84 -2.26 -0.86
C ALA A 46 9.82 -1.08 -0.62
N LEU A 47 9.30 0.11 -0.34
CA LEU A 47 10.09 1.29 0.01
C LEU A 47 10.86 1.09 1.32
N SER A 48 10.22 0.52 2.33
CA SER A 48 10.83 0.21 3.62
C SER A 48 12.01 -0.76 3.45
N LYS A 49 11.81 -1.85 2.70
CA LYS A 49 12.87 -2.81 2.36
C LYS A 49 14.03 -2.19 1.58
N SER A 50 13.76 -1.13 0.83
CA SER A 50 14.76 -0.39 0.05
C SER A 50 15.44 0.75 0.83
N GLY A 51 15.18 0.88 2.13
CA GLY A 51 15.74 1.94 2.99
C GLY A 51 15.10 3.33 2.81
N ARG A 52 14.03 3.43 2.02
CA ARG A 52 13.31 4.69 1.71
C ARG A 52 12.21 4.93 2.75
N HIS A 53 12.59 5.06 4.02
CA HIS A 53 11.65 5.02 5.16
C HIS A 53 10.61 6.15 5.16
N GLU A 54 11.00 7.38 4.81
CA GLU A 54 10.06 8.52 4.71
C GLU A 54 8.97 8.29 3.66
N GLU A 55 9.36 7.76 2.50
CA GLU A 55 8.44 7.48 1.40
C GLU A 55 7.55 6.28 1.73
N ALA A 56 8.13 5.26 2.38
CA ALA A 56 7.37 4.14 2.90
C ALA A 56 6.27 4.60 3.86
N ARG A 57 6.61 5.50 4.80
CA ARG A 57 5.67 6.06 5.75
C ARG A 57 4.54 6.83 5.06
N LYS A 58 4.84 7.64 4.05
CA LYS A 58 3.81 8.34 3.25
C LYS A 58 2.85 7.36 2.58
N ALA A 59 3.36 6.31 1.95
CA ALA A 59 2.54 5.29 1.30
C ALA A 59 1.64 4.56 2.32
N LEU A 60 2.18 4.18 3.48
CA LEU A 60 1.41 3.52 4.54
C LEU A 60 0.30 4.41 5.12
N LEU A 61 0.55 5.71 5.29
CA LEU A 61 -0.47 6.67 5.72
C LEU A 61 -1.58 6.83 4.68
N ALA A 62 -1.22 6.89 3.39
CA ALA A 62 -2.20 6.91 2.31
C ALA A 62 -3.06 5.63 2.30
N ALA A 63 -2.45 4.47 2.52
CA ALA A 63 -3.17 3.20 2.63
C ALA A 63 -4.21 3.21 3.76
N LYS A 64 -3.87 3.82 4.90
CA LYS A 64 -4.77 3.98 6.05
C LYS A 64 -5.93 4.92 5.72
N GLU A 65 -5.66 6.10 5.19
CA GLU A 65 -6.70 7.07 4.80
C GLU A 65 -7.69 6.47 3.80
N GLN A 66 -7.22 5.65 2.86
CA GLN A 66 -8.08 4.98 1.89
C GLN A 66 -9.01 3.94 2.53
N LEU A 67 -8.57 3.23 3.57
CA LEU A 67 -9.44 2.31 4.31
C LEU A 67 -10.51 3.06 5.10
N GLU A 68 -10.22 4.26 5.59
CA GLU A 68 -11.21 5.11 6.27
C GLU A 68 -12.31 5.61 5.32
N LYS A 69 -12.05 5.63 4.00
CA LYS A 69 -13.04 5.93 2.96
C LYS A 69 -13.96 4.75 2.63
N LEU A 70 -13.71 3.56 3.18
CA LEU A 70 -14.59 2.41 3.02
C LEU A 70 -15.84 2.59 3.90
N GLY A 71 -17.02 2.41 3.31
CA GLY A 71 -18.30 2.52 4.02
C GLY A 71 -18.53 1.40 5.05
N GLU A 72 -19.59 1.54 5.85
CA GLU A 72 -19.94 0.63 6.96
C GLU A 72 -19.92 -0.88 6.62
N PRO A 73 -20.40 -1.36 5.45
CA PRO A 73 -20.36 -2.78 5.12
C PRO A 73 -18.95 -3.38 5.05
N LEU A 74 -17.93 -2.54 4.87
CA LEU A 74 -16.53 -2.94 4.71
C LEU A 74 -15.65 -2.50 5.88
N LYS A 75 -16.23 -1.90 6.93
CA LYS A 75 -15.48 -1.32 8.06
C LYS A 75 -14.73 -2.36 8.89
N GLU A 76 -15.30 -3.54 9.06
CA GLU A 76 -14.61 -4.64 9.77
C GLU A 76 -13.45 -5.18 8.95
N MET A 77 -13.63 -5.32 7.63
CA MET A 77 -12.57 -5.67 6.70
C MET A 77 -11.46 -4.61 6.72
N ALA A 78 -11.84 -3.32 6.70
CA ALA A 78 -10.91 -2.20 6.82
C ALA A 78 -10.08 -2.29 8.11
N ARG A 79 -10.70 -2.61 9.24
CA ARG A 79 -9.99 -2.81 10.52
C ARG A 79 -8.97 -3.94 10.45
N SER A 80 -9.32 -5.08 9.85
CA SER A 80 -8.37 -6.18 9.65
C SER A 80 -7.18 -5.76 8.76
N MET A 81 -7.45 -4.97 7.73
CA MET A 81 -6.41 -4.47 6.81
C MET A 81 -5.53 -3.36 7.43
N LEU A 82 -5.98 -2.69 8.50
CA LEU A 82 -5.18 -1.69 9.22
C LEU A 82 -4.05 -2.32 10.05
N GLN A 83 -4.25 -3.51 10.61
CA GLN A 83 -3.24 -4.17 11.47
C GLN A 83 -1.85 -4.30 10.82
N PRO A 84 -1.71 -4.80 9.57
CA PRO A 84 -0.40 -4.84 8.93
C PRO A 84 0.17 -3.46 8.63
N ILE A 85 -0.67 -2.46 8.31
CA ILE A 85 -0.23 -1.07 8.05
C ILE A 85 0.38 -0.46 9.30
N GLU A 86 -0.29 -0.60 10.44
CA GLU A 86 0.17 -0.10 11.74
C GLU A 86 1.46 -0.80 12.17
N THR A 87 1.54 -2.10 11.94
CA THR A 87 2.76 -2.88 12.20
C THR A 87 3.94 -2.36 11.37
N GLU A 88 3.76 -2.13 10.08
CA GLU A 88 4.82 -1.58 9.22
C GLU A 88 5.20 -0.15 9.61
N LEU A 89 4.22 0.70 9.99
CA LEU A 89 4.49 2.07 10.44
C LEU A 89 5.40 2.14 11.66
N THR A 90 5.36 1.15 12.55
CA THR A 90 6.29 1.09 13.70
C THR A 90 7.74 0.78 13.31
N LYS A 91 7.95 0.16 12.13
CA LYS A 91 9.27 -0.23 11.62
C LYS A 91 9.95 0.89 10.83
N VAL A 92 9.17 1.80 10.26
CA VAL A 92 9.67 3.00 9.55
C VAL A 92 9.71 4.18 10.50
N ARG A 93 10.80 4.28 11.29
CA ARG A 93 11.09 5.39 12.21
C ARG A 93 12.18 6.30 11.68
#